data_AF-A0AAV5D2Q4-F1
#
_entry.id   AF-A0AAV5D2Q4-F1
#
_cell.length_a   1.000
_cell.length_b   1.000
_cell.length_c   1.000
_cell.angle_alpha   90.00
_cell.angle_beta   90.00
_cell.angle_gamma   90.00
#
_symmetry.space_group_name_H-M   'P 1'
#
loop_
_entity.id
_entity.type
_entity.pdbx_description
1 polymer ?
#
loop_
_entity_poly.entity_id
_entity_poly.type
_entity_poly.pdbx_seq_one_letter_code
_entity_poly.pdbx_strand_id
1 'polypeptide(L)'
;MARIRERKTRDINQIKCIKDGVDRLLVRDEEIKDRWREYFDKLFNGEEEGPILELDDSFDDNNRRFVRRIQETEIEEALKRMKSGKAMGPDGIPIEVWRCLGARAMVN
;
A
#
# COMPACT_ATOMS: atom_id res chain seq x y z
N MET A 1 18.28 18.59 7.51
CA MET A 1 17.81 17.22 7.20
C MET A 1 16.47 16.83 7.85
N ALA A 2 15.99 17.50 8.91
CA ALA A 2 14.71 17.18 9.57
C ALA A 2 13.46 17.62 8.76
N ARG A 3 13.47 18.83 8.19
CA ARG A 3 12.35 19.39 7.40
C ARG A 3 11.94 18.58 6.15
N ILE A 4 12.87 17.81 5.57
CA ILE A 4 12.60 16.99 4.38
C ILE A 4 11.77 15.75 4.76
N ARG A 5 11.95 15.22 5.98
CA ARG A 5 11.20 14.05 6.48
C ARG A 5 9.78 14.43 6.89
N GLU A 6 9.59 15.64 7.40
CA GLU A 6 8.28 16.17 7.79
C GLU A 6 7.28 16.29 6.62
N ARG A 7 7.76 16.44 5.37
CA ARG A 7 6.87 16.47 4.20
C ARG A 7 6.36 15.09 3.78
N LYS A 8 7.06 14.01 4.12
CA LYS A 8 6.72 12.62 3.72
C LYS A 8 5.65 11.97 4.58
N THR A 9 5.38 12.53 5.75
CA THR A 9 4.33 12.08 6.69
C THR A 9 3.13 13.03 6.68
N ARG A 10 3.07 13.98 5.75
CA ARG A 10 1.89 14.82 5.59
C ARG A 10 0.84 13.97 4.90
N ASP A 11 -0.30 13.85 5.54
CA ASP A 11 -1.51 13.35 4.90
C ASP A 11 -1.73 14.12 3.59
N ILE A 12 -2.22 13.42 2.56
CA ILE A 12 -2.68 14.07 1.33
C ILE A 12 -3.94 14.84 1.72
N ASN A 13 -3.74 16.06 2.21
CA ASN A 13 -4.83 16.86 2.78
C ASN A 13 -5.89 17.23 1.74
N GLN A 14 -5.54 17.19 0.44
CA GLN A 14 -6.44 17.50 -0.68
C GLN A 14 -6.06 16.68 -1.91
N ILE A 15 -6.99 15.83 -2.36
CA ILE A 15 -6.94 15.21 -3.68
C ILE A 15 -7.32 16.29 -4.70
N LYS A 16 -6.40 16.64 -5.60
CA LYS A 16 -6.63 17.70 -6.61
C LYS A 16 -7.25 17.18 -7.90
N CYS A 17 -7.10 15.88 -8.16
CA CYS A 17 -7.64 15.22 -9.34
C CYS A 17 -7.60 13.70 -9.19
N ILE A 18 -8.51 13.01 -9.87
CA ILE A 18 -8.51 11.54 -10.04
C ILE A 18 -8.93 11.19 -11.47
N LYS A 19 -8.70 9.95 -11.91
CA LYS A 19 -9.18 9.47 -13.20
C LYS A 19 -10.55 8.80 -13.08
N ASP A 20 -11.39 8.96 -14.10
CA ASP A 20 -12.64 8.21 -14.21
C ASP A 20 -12.42 6.79 -14.78
N GLY A 21 -13.50 6.04 -15.04
CA GLY A 21 -13.42 4.69 -15.62
C GLY A 21 -12.97 4.63 -17.09
N VAL A 22 -12.80 5.78 -17.75
CA VAL A 22 -12.38 5.93 -19.14
C VAL A 22 -11.06 6.72 -19.21
N ASP A 23 -10.26 6.67 -18.14
CA ASP A 23 -8.97 7.34 -18.01
C ASP A 23 -8.97 8.88 -18.09
N ARG A 24 -10.15 9.53 -18.04
CA ARG A 24 -10.26 11.00 -18.09
C ARG A 24 -10.01 11.60 -16.71
N LEU A 25 -9.24 12.69 -16.68
CA LEU A 25 -8.94 13.41 -15.45
C LEU A 25 -10.14 14.25 -14.98
N LEU A 26 -10.60 13.97 -13.77
CA LEU A 26 -11.59 14.73 -13.02
C LEU A 26 -10.87 15.68 -12.04
N VAL A 27 -11.30 16.94 -12.01
CA VAL A 27 -10.64 17.99 -11.20
C VAL A 27 -11.63 18.75 -10.31
N ARG A 28 -12.94 18.60 -10.54
CA ARG A 28 -13.97 19.25 -9.73
C ARG A 28 -14.30 18.38 -8.52
N ASP A 29 -14.44 18.99 -7.35
CA ASP A 29 -14.70 18.29 -6.10
C ASP A 29 -15.96 17.41 -6.16
N GLU A 30 -17.01 17.85 -6.85
CA GLU A 30 -18.24 17.07 -7.02
C GLU A 30 -17.98 15.81 -7.85
N GLU A 31 -17.28 15.94 -8.98
CA GLU A 31 -16.94 14.84 -9.88
C GLU A 31 -16.02 13.82 -9.18
N ILE A 32 -15.06 14.31 -8.38
CA ILE A 32 -14.15 13.48 -7.59
C ILE A 32 -14.95 12.66 -6.57
N LYS A 33 -15.86 13.31 -5.82
CA LYS A 33 -16.70 12.63 -4.81
C LYS A 33 -17.62 11.58 -5.44
N ASP A 34 -18.24 11.90 -6.57
CA ASP A 34 -19.14 10.97 -7.24
C ASP A 34 -18.39 9.78 -7.82
N ARG A 35 -17.19 9.97 -8.36
CA ARG A 35 -16.34 8.87 -8.84
C ARG A 35 -15.83 7.98 -7.70
N TRP A 36 -15.58 8.54 -6.50
CA TRP A 36 -15.29 7.75 -5.29
C TRP A 36 -16.50 6.95 -4.83
N ARG A 37 -17.70 7.54 -4.85
CA ARG A 37 -18.95 6.86 -4.51
C ARG A 37 -19.18 5.66 -5.43
N GLU A 38 -19.07 5.87 -6.75
CA GLU A 38 -19.24 4.82 -7.75
C GLU A 38 -18.23 3.68 -7.56
N TYR A 39 -16.96 4.01 -7.26
CA TYR A 39 -15.94 3.01 -6.99
C TYR A 39 -16.29 2.11 -5.81
N PHE A 40 -16.64 2.71 -4.67
CA PHE A 40 -16.94 1.94 -3.47
C PHE A 40 -18.26 1.18 -3.55
N ASP A 41 -19.24 1.74 -4.26
CA ASP A 41 -20.51 1.05 -4.52
C ASP A 41 -20.27 -0.23 -5.34
N LYS A 42 -19.47 -0.15 -6.41
CA LYS A 42 -19.04 -1.32 -7.19
C LYS A 42 -18.21 -2.30 -6.36
N LEU A 43 -17.26 -1.80 -5.57
CA LEU A 43 -16.36 -2.64 -4.77
C LEU A 43 -17.10 -3.47 -3.71
N PHE A 44 -18.12 -2.90 -3.06
CA PHE A 44 -18.81 -3.55 -1.95
C PHE A 44 -20.14 -4.21 -2.34
N ASN A 45 -20.82 -3.69 -3.37
CA ASN A 45 -22.15 -4.15 -3.77
C ASN A 45 -22.18 -4.76 -5.18
N GLY A 46 -21.10 -4.66 -5.94
CA GLY A 46 -20.99 -5.30 -7.25
C GLY A 46 -20.77 -6.81 -7.15
N GLU A 47 -21.27 -7.55 -8.14
CA GLU A 47 -21.03 -8.99 -8.31
C GLU A 47 -19.63 -9.30 -8.87
N GLU A 48 -18.66 -8.39 -8.73
CA GLU A 48 -17.28 -8.68 -9.14
C GLU A 48 -16.67 -9.66 -8.14
N GLU A 49 -16.24 -10.81 -8.63
CA GLU A 49 -15.26 -11.64 -7.94
C GLU A 49 -14.12 -10.71 -7.55
N GLY A 50 -13.95 -10.51 -6.24
CA GLY A 50 -13.06 -9.48 -5.68
C GLY A 50 -11.73 -9.47 -6.40
N PRO A 51 -11.11 -8.28 -6.56
CA PRO A 51 -10.04 -8.06 -7.52
C PRO A 51 -9.08 -9.21 -7.42
N ILE A 52 -8.94 -9.96 -8.52
CA ILE A 52 -7.80 -10.86 -8.67
C ILE A 52 -6.63 -9.94 -8.37
N LEU A 53 -6.01 -10.15 -7.21
CA LEU A 53 -4.72 -9.57 -6.90
C LEU A 53 -3.79 -10.29 -7.86
N GLU A 54 -3.86 -9.94 -9.15
CA GLU A 54 -2.76 -10.03 -10.05
C GLU A 54 -1.71 -9.17 -9.35
N LEU A 55 -0.88 -9.84 -8.57
CA LEU A 55 0.42 -9.35 -8.19
C LEU A 55 1.09 -9.08 -9.54
N ASP A 56 0.91 -7.86 -10.04
CA ASP A 56 1.60 -7.40 -11.21
C ASP A 56 3.08 -7.37 -10.83
N ASP A 57 3.75 -8.48 -11.12
CA ASP A 57 5.21 -8.63 -11.01
C ASP A 57 5.91 -7.75 -12.05
N SER A 58 5.16 -7.04 -12.92
CA SER A 58 5.67 -5.85 -13.56
C SER A 58 5.84 -4.78 -12.47
N PHE A 59 7.01 -4.83 -11.83
CA PHE A 59 7.56 -3.68 -11.14
C PHE A 59 7.67 -2.55 -12.17
N ASP A 60 6.61 -1.77 -12.31
CA ASP A 60 6.55 -0.63 -13.22
C ASP A 60 7.78 0.24 -12.96
N ASP A 61 8.71 0.19 -13.92
CA ASP A 61 10.01 0.85 -13.87
C ASP A 61 9.85 2.38 -13.78
N ASN A 62 8.63 2.89 -14.01
CA ASN A 62 8.26 4.29 -13.79
C ASN A 62 8.20 4.70 -12.30
N ASN A 63 7.87 3.79 -11.37
CA ASN A 63 7.79 4.14 -9.94
C ASN A 63 9.13 3.96 -9.18
N ARG A 64 10.12 3.33 -9.82
CA ARG A 64 11.49 3.17 -9.28
C ARG A 64 12.16 4.50 -8.94
N ARG A 65 11.72 5.59 -9.58
CA ARG A 65 12.25 6.94 -9.35
C ARG A 65 11.74 7.57 -8.06
N PHE A 66 10.62 7.10 -7.50
CA PHE A 66 9.95 7.71 -6.36
C PHE A 66 9.99 6.85 -5.09
N VAL A 67 10.06 5.52 -5.21
CA VAL A 67 10.09 4.60 -4.06
C VAL A 67 11.36 3.74 -4.09
N ARG A 68 12.21 3.89 -3.08
CA ARG A 68 13.39 3.04 -2.88
C ARG A 68 12.92 1.62 -2.51
N ARG A 69 13.55 0.60 -3.09
CA ARG A 69 13.34 -0.80 -2.66
C ARG A 69 13.73 -0.97 -1.18
N ILE A 70 12.85 -1.64 -0.45
CA ILE A 70 13.10 -2.07 0.93
C ILE A 70 14.37 -2.92 0.94
N GLN A 71 15.30 -2.62 1.83
CA GLN A 71 16.53 -3.38 2.02
C GLN A 71 16.32 -4.50 3.04
N GLU A 72 17.10 -5.57 2.90
CA GLU A 72 17.16 -6.65 3.88
C GLU A 72 17.50 -6.14 5.29
N THR A 73 18.38 -5.15 5.40
CA THR A 73 18.72 -4.52 6.68
C THR A 73 17.55 -3.79 7.33
N GLU A 74 16.69 -3.15 6.53
CA GLU A 74 15.47 -2.49 7.04
C GLU A 74 14.48 -3.53 7.59
N ILE A 75 14.40 -4.70 6.95
CA ILE A 75 13.57 -5.83 7.38
C ILE A 75 14.11 -6.40 8.69
N GLU A 76 15.42 -6.67 8.78
CA GLU A 76 16.04 -7.17 9.99
C GLU A 76 15.85 -6.23 11.19
N GLU A 77 16.05 -4.92 10.98
CA GLU A 77 15.85 -3.91 12.03
C GLU A 77 14.38 -3.84 12.47
N ALA A 78 13.44 -3.92 11.52
CA ALA A 78 12.02 -3.95 11.82
C ALA A 78 11.65 -5.17 12.67
N LEU A 79 12.09 -6.37 12.28
CA LEU A 79 11.84 -7.62 13.03
C LEU A 79 12.45 -7.58 14.43
N LYS A 80 13.65 -7.01 14.58
CA LYS A 80 14.29 -6.78 15.90
C LYS A 80 13.47 -5.83 16.77
N ARG A 81 12.90 -4.77 16.20
CA ARG A 81 12.13 -3.75 16.93
C ARG A 81 10.73 -4.20 17.35
N MET A 82 10.12 -5.15 16.65
CA MET A 82 8.78 -5.62 17.00
C MET A 82 8.77 -6.32 18.36
N LYS A 83 7.66 -6.26 19.10
CA LYS A 83 7.54 -6.95 20.40
C LYS A 83 6.82 -8.27 20.22
N SER A 84 7.19 -9.28 21.00
CA SER A 84 6.45 -10.53 21.09
C SER A 84 5.07 -10.33 21.72
N GLY A 85 4.14 -11.26 21.46
CA GLY A 85 2.78 -11.22 22.00
C GLY A 85 1.88 -10.17 21.35
N LYS A 86 2.15 -9.81 20.09
CA LYS A 86 1.25 -8.96 19.28
C LYS A 86 0.12 -9.80 18.70
N ALA A 87 -1.05 -9.18 18.53
CA ALA A 87 -2.17 -9.83 17.85
C ALA A 87 -1.78 -10.20 16.41
N MET A 88 -2.29 -11.33 15.95
CA MET A 88 -2.03 -11.85 14.61
C MET A 88 -2.79 -11.02 13.58
N GLY A 89 -2.16 -10.79 12.42
CA GLY A 89 -2.81 -10.16 11.29
C GLY A 89 -3.76 -11.12 10.56
N PRO A 90 -4.37 -10.66 9.46
CA PRO A 90 -5.17 -11.52 8.57
C PRO A 90 -4.38 -12.68 7.97
N ASP A 91 -3.04 -12.59 7.96
CA ASP A 91 -2.14 -13.65 7.53
C ASP A 91 -2.14 -14.87 8.48
N GLY A 92 -2.60 -14.70 9.72
CA GLY A 92 -2.59 -15.77 10.70
C GLY A 92 -1.17 -16.19 11.10
N ILE A 93 -0.16 -15.32 10.97
CA ILE A 93 1.24 -15.63 11.31
C ILE A 93 1.70 -14.71 12.45
N PRO A 94 2.09 -15.26 13.61
CA PRO A 94 2.58 -14.44 14.72
C PRO A 94 4.02 -13.96 14.46
N ILE A 95 4.42 -12.83 15.04
CA ILE A 95 5.75 -12.21 14.84
C ILE A 95 6.92 -13.11 15.26
N GLU A 96 6.66 -14.03 16.18
CA GLU A 96 7.61 -15.04 16.64
C GLU A 96 8.05 -15.95 15.48
N VAL A 97 7.13 -16.32 14.58
CA VAL A 97 7.44 -17.15 13.40
C VAL A 97 8.31 -16.38 12.42
N TRP A 98 7.97 -15.11 12.15
CA TRP A 98 8.78 -14.23 11.30
C TRP A 98 10.20 -14.02 11.84
N ARG A 99 10.36 -13.96 13.17
CA ARG A 99 11.68 -13.88 13.82
C ARG A 99 12.50 -15.15 13.68
N CYS A 100 11.85 -16.32 13.73
CA CYS A 100 12.53 -17.60 13.53
C CYS A 100 13.01 -17.78 12.09
N LEU A 101 12.21 -17.34 11.12
CA LEU A 101 12.56 -17.46 9.70
C LEU A 101 13.56 -16.38 9.25
N GLY A 102 13.53 -15.20 9.88
CA GLY A 102 14.42 -14.08 9.55
C GLY A 102 14.31 -13.67 8.07
N ALA A 103 15.41 -13.22 7.47
CA ALA A 103 15.45 -12.83 6.07
C ALA A 103 15.20 -13.99 5.08
N ARG A 104 15.30 -15.25 5.53
CA ARG A 104 15.11 -16.44 4.69
C ARG A 104 13.65 -16.69 4.30
N ALA A 105 12.69 -16.09 5.01
CA ALA A 105 11.28 -16.15 4.60
C ALA A 105 10.95 -15.28 3.38
N MET A 106 11.87 -14.40 2.96
CA MET A 106 11.59 -13.33 1.99
C MET A 106 12.22 -13.58 0.61
N VAL A 107 12.89 -14.72 0.41
CA VAL A 107 13.44 -15.13 -0.89
C VAL A 107 12.48 -16.12 -1.53
N ASN A 108 11.67 -15.63 -2.47
CA ASN A 108 11.10 -16.42 -3.55
C ASN A 108 11.23 -15.61 -4.84
#